data_AF-A0A7C0VEH8-F1
#
_entry.id   AF-A0A7C0VEH8-F1
#
_cell.length_a   1.000
_cell.length_b   1.000
_cell.length_c   1.000
_cell.angle_alpha   90.00
_cell.angle_beta   90.00
_cell.angle_gamma   90.00
#
_symmetry.space_group_name_H-M   'P 1'
#
loop_
_entity.id
_entity.type
_entity.pdbx_description
1 polymer ?
#
loop_
_entity_poly.entity_id
_entity_poly.type
_entity_poly.pdbx_seq_one_letter_code
_entity_poly.pdbx_strand_id
1 'polypeptide(L)'
;MKKRRWLSKLFSKEKEGATLGSLGVVYNHVYWTIPLKSHVFSPRKYRYLYEHVIRMGIQKSHLVLSRHASYEELKLVHSDKYLKKIWQGELSSADIHRLEIPFSPEIREFAILTVGGTIQAAEWALKTGIAVHIGGGFHHAFPDHGEGFCLLNDMAVATEKLRREQRIEKVMIVDLDVHQGNGTAAIFAGRQDVFTFSLHQMDIYPAQKTKSTLDVGLWAGDGDETYLQALTTYFPRIVDDFQPNLLFYLAGADPFVHDQLGGLKISKAALKKRDELIIFETRKRKIPLVILPGGGYAYDLQDTVDIHFQTIKLARKSTRQWSLLRKKLFPFK
;
A
#
# COMPACT_ATOMS: atom_id res chain seq x y z
N MET A 1 -53.23 1.24 10.68
CA MET A 1 -52.32 1.51 9.53
C MET A 1 -51.57 2.84 9.72
N LYS A 2 -50.51 2.84 10.54
CA LYS A 2 -49.52 3.94 10.68
C LYS A 2 -48.26 3.30 11.27
N LYS A 3 -47.28 2.96 10.44
CA LYS A 3 -45.88 2.63 10.80
C LYS A 3 -45.13 2.19 9.53
N ARG A 4 -44.57 3.14 8.78
CA ARG A 4 -43.51 2.90 7.76
C ARG A 4 -42.93 4.20 7.19
N ARG A 5 -42.64 5.17 8.05
CA ARG A 5 -42.04 6.47 7.64
C ARG A 5 -40.87 6.90 8.54
N TRP A 6 -40.09 5.93 9.02
CA TRP A 6 -38.94 6.15 9.92
C TRP A 6 -37.64 5.45 9.50
N LEU A 7 -37.56 4.85 8.30
CA LEU A 7 -36.32 4.24 7.80
C LEU A 7 -35.67 4.98 6.62
N SER A 8 -36.24 6.11 6.16
CA SER A 8 -35.69 6.89 5.04
C SER A 8 -34.84 8.10 5.46
N LYS A 9 -34.41 8.19 6.73
CA LYS A 9 -33.63 9.33 7.25
C LYS A 9 -32.27 8.98 7.88
N LEU A 10 -31.75 7.76 7.67
CA LEU A 10 -30.42 7.36 8.14
C LEU A 10 -29.36 7.17 7.02
N PHE A 11 -29.71 7.47 5.76
CA PHE A 11 -28.75 7.49 4.64
C PHE A 11 -28.60 8.87 3.98
N SER A 12 -29.12 9.94 4.59
CA SER A 12 -28.97 11.30 4.06
C SER A 12 -27.79 12.02 4.72
N LYS A 13 -26.59 11.75 4.20
CA LYS A 13 -25.45 12.69 4.04
C LYS A 13 -24.21 11.88 3.63
N GLU A 14 -24.22 11.32 2.42
CA GLU A 14 -22.95 11.22 1.70
C GLU A 14 -22.44 12.65 1.54
N LYS A 15 -21.40 13.01 2.29
CA LYS A 15 -20.68 14.26 2.03
C LYS A 15 -20.15 14.17 0.61
N GLU A 16 -20.69 14.97 -0.29
CA GLU A 16 -20.22 15.22 -1.66
C GLU A 16 -18.76 15.73 -1.64
N GLY A 17 -17.80 14.84 -1.42
CA GLY A 17 -16.38 15.18 -1.28
C GLY A 17 -15.46 14.50 -2.27
N ALA A 18 -15.84 13.32 -2.80
CA ALA A 18 -15.02 12.58 -3.74
C ALA A 18 -15.48 12.88 -5.17
N THR A 19 -14.73 13.69 -5.91
CA THR A 19 -14.93 13.93 -7.34
C THR A 19 -13.83 13.22 -8.14
N LEU A 20 -14.12 12.79 -9.37
CA LEU A 20 -13.13 12.13 -10.22
C LEU A 20 -11.89 13.03 -10.39
N GLY A 21 -10.71 12.52 -10.02
CA GLY A 21 -9.48 13.31 -9.99
C GLY A 21 -9.17 14.01 -8.65
N SER A 22 -9.86 13.69 -7.56
CA SER A 22 -9.40 14.02 -6.21
C SER A 22 -8.48 12.95 -5.65
N LEU A 23 -7.32 13.37 -5.10
CA LEU A 23 -6.43 12.46 -4.38
C LEU A 23 -6.99 12.22 -2.98
N GLY A 24 -7.45 11.00 -2.71
CA GLY A 24 -7.77 10.56 -1.36
C GLY A 24 -6.50 10.22 -0.59
N VAL A 25 -6.40 10.67 0.65
CA VAL A 25 -5.30 10.33 1.55
C VAL A 25 -5.87 9.70 2.81
N VAL A 26 -5.62 8.39 2.98
CA VAL A 26 -6.03 7.62 4.14
C VAL A 26 -4.96 7.71 5.22
N TYR A 27 -5.37 7.95 6.46
CA TYR A 27 -4.48 8.07 7.61
C TYR A 27 -5.17 7.63 8.91
N ASN A 28 -4.40 7.40 9.96
CA ASN A 28 -4.92 7.30 11.32
C ASN A 28 -3.84 7.78 12.31
N HIS A 29 -4.27 8.40 13.41
CA HIS A 29 -3.36 8.89 14.44
C HIS A 29 -2.66 7.77 15.21
N VAL A 30 -3.28 6.59 15.29
CA VAL A 30 -2.70 5.41 15.93
C VAL A 30 -1.39 4.97 15.24
N TYR A 31 -1.21 5.30 13.96
CA TYR A 31 -0.03 4.88 13.20
C TYR A 31 1.30 5.35 13.80
N TRP A 32 1.30 6.47 14.51
CA TRP A 32 2.51 7.02 15.13
C TRP A 32 2.48 7.00 16.66
N THR A 33 1.57 6.24 17.26
CA THR A 33 1.50 6.07 18.73
C THR A 33 1.90 4.67 19.19
N ILE A 34 2.24 3.76 18.28
CA ILE A 34 2.67 2.40 18.64
C ILE A 34 4.01 2.38 19.38
N PRO A 35 4.18 1.52 20.40
CA PRO A 35 5.33 1.56 21.31
C PRO A 35 6.55 0.79 20.77
N LEU A 36 7.13 1.23 19.65
CA LEU A 36 8.35 0.66 19.07
C LEU A 36 9.59 1.47 19.49
N LYS A 37 10.03 1.31 20.75
CA LYS A 37 11.22 2.02 21.27
C LYS A 37 12.49 1.48 20.62
N SER A 38 13.29 2.38 20.04
CA SER A 38 14.61 2.08 19.43
C SER A 38 14.62 1.01 18.33
N HIS A 39 13.46 0.72 17.75
CA HIS A 39 13.34 -0.20 16.62
C HIS A 39 13.62 0.54 15.29
N VAL A 40 14.21 -0.16 14.32
CA VAL A 40 14.53 0.39 12.98
C VAL A 40 13.29 0.90 12.25
N PHE A 41 12.17 0.21 12.39
CA PHE A 41 10.86 0.73 12.01
C PHE A 41 10.42 1.84 12.97
N SER A 42 10.54 3.09 12.51
CA SER A 42 10.12 4.28 13.25
C SER A 42 8.68 4.71 12.91
N PRO A 43 7.71 4.59 13.84
CA PRO A 43 6.33 5.04 13.60
C PRO A 43 6.20 6.55 13.38
N ARG A 44 7.21 7.32 13.80
CA ARG A 44 7.28 8.78 13.62
C ARG A 44 7.22 9.18 12.14
N LYS A 45 7.63 8.31 11.21
CA LYS A 45 7.53 8.58 9.76
C LYS A 45 6.11 8.94 9.34
N TYR A 46 5.10 8.27 9.90
CA TYR A 46 3.70 8.51 9.57
C TYR A 46 3.18 9.85 10.06
N ARG A 47 3.62 10.30 11.25
CA ARG A 47 3.28 11.62 11.76
C ARG A 47 3.83 12.72 10.86
N TYR A 48 5.11 12.64 10.51
CA TYR A 48 5.74 13.66 9.66
C TYR A 48 5.15 13.66 8.26
N LEU A 49 4.91 12.48 7.68
CA LEU A 49 4.23 12.37 6.39
C LEU A 49 2.83 12.99 6.44
N TYR A 50 2.05 12.74 7.50
CA TYR A 50 0.75 13.38 7.71
C TYR A 50 0.87 14.91 7.82
N GLU A 51 1.79 15.43 8.63
CA GLU A 51 2.02 16.87 8.76
C GLU A 51 2.40 17.52 7.41
N HIS A 52 3.24 16.87 6.60
CA HIS A 52 3.55 17.33 5.24
C HIS A 52 2.33 17.31 4.31
N VAL A 53 1.49 16.26 4.37
CA VAL A 53 0.23 16.17 3.60
C VAL A 53 -0.70 17.34 3.94
N ILE A 54 -0.85 17.66 5.23
CA ILE A 54 -1.67 18.80 5.68
C ILE A 54 -1.10 20.12 5.18
N ARG A 55 0.22 20.34 5.33
CA ARG A 55 0.90 21.56 4.84
C ARG A 55 0.81 21.70 3.32
N MET A 56 0.78 20.59 2.59
CA MET A 56 0.58 20.60 1.13
C MET A 56 -0.79 21.18 0.76
N GLY A 57 -1.78 21.20 1.67
CA GLY A 57 -3.12 21.72 1.43
C GLY A 57 -4.04 20.72 0.74
N ILE A 58 -4.02 19.45 1.17
CA ILE A 58 -5.08 18.49 0.84
C ILE A 58 -6.38 18.93 1.52
N GLN A 59 -7.49 18.92 0.77
CA GLN A 59 -8.80 19.29 1.30
C GLN A 59 -9.22 18.30 2.39
N LYS A 60 -9.85 18.80 3.46
CA LYS A 60 -10.34 17.97 4.57
C LYS A 60 -11.30 16.88 4.12
N SER A 61 -12.09 17.12 3.07
CA SER A 61 -13.00 16.14 2.46
C SER A 61 -12.28 14.97 1.77
N HIS A 62 -10.99 15.11 1.45
CA HIS A 62 -10.17 14.07 0.82
C HIS A 62 -9.27 13.34 1.83
N LEU A 63 -9.28 13.77 3.10
CA LEU A 63 -8.62 13.07 4.20
C LEU A 63 -9.59 12.02 4.74
N VAL A 64 -9.18 10.76 4.68
CA VAL A 64 -10.00 9.62 5.11
C VAL A 64 -9.38 9.04 6.37
N LEU A 65 -10.13 9.09 7.47
CA LEU A 65 -9.70 8.44 8.70
C LEU A 65 -9.86 6.92 8.54
N SER A 66 -8.80 6.17 8.82
CA SER A 66 -8.87 4.72 8.70
C SER A 66 -9.88 4.12 9.69
N ARG A 67 -10.69 3.17 9.21
CA ARG A 67 -11.57 2.33 10.04
C ARG A 67 -10.87 1.05 10.44
N HIS A 68 -11.42 0.37 11.44
CA HIS A 68 -11.03 -1.01 11.74
C HIS A 68 -11.51 -1.95 10.63
N ALA A 69 -10.65 -2.86 10.21
CA ALA A 69 -11.09 -4.06 9.49
C ALA A 69 -11.86 -4.97 10.46
N SER A 70 -12.96 -5.55 10.00
CA SER A 70 -13.72 -6.54 10.77
C SER A 70 -13.00 -7.89 10.77
N TYR A 71 -13.28 -8.73 11.78
CA TYR A 71 -12.74 -10.08 11.86
C TYR A 71 -13.03 -10.92 10.59
N GLU A 72 -14.23 -10.80 10.04
CA GLU A 72 -14.61 -11.50 8.80
C GLU A 72 -13.89 -10.97 7.55
N GLU A 73 -13.50 -9.69 7.52
CA GLU A 73 -12.63 -9.17 6.46
C GLU A 73 -11.22 -9.76 6.58
N LEU A 74 -10.67 -9.86 7.80
CA LEU A 74 -9.34 -10.44 8.00
C LEU A 74 -9.30 -11.93 7.64
N LYS A 75 -10.38 -12.68 7.92
CA LYS A 75 -10.54 -14.10 7.57
C LYS A 75 -10.58 -14.39 6.07
N LEU A 76 -10.67 -13.36 5.23
CA LEU A 76 -10.57 -13.54 3.78
C LEU A 76 -9.19 -14.03 3.36
N VAL A 77 -8.15 -13.77 4.17
CA VAL A 77 -6.76 -14.12 3.88
C VAL A 77 -6.15 -14.90 5.03
N HIS A 78 -6.36 -14.45 6.26
CA HIS A 78 -5.68 -15.03 7.41
C HIS A 78 -6.50 -16.17 8.01
N SER A 79 -5.81 -17.23 8.42
CA SER A 79 -6.42 -18.38 9.07
C SER A 79 -7.07 -17.99 10.40
N ASP A 80 -8.20 -18.61 10.71
CA ASP A 80 -8.91 -18.35 11.97
C ASP A 80 -8.03 -18.68 13.19
N LYS A 81 -7.16 -19.70 13.08
CA LYS A 81 -6.17 -20.05 14.12
C LYS A 81 -5.20 -18.89 14.39
N TYR A 82 -4.67 -18.27 13.34
CA TYR A 82 -3.75 -17.15 13.47
C TYR A 82 -4.45 -15.90 14.03
N LEU A 83 -5.63 -15.58 13.51
CA LEU A 83 -6.40 -14.42 13.97
C LEU A 83 -6.82 -14.54 15.43
N LYS A 84 -7.18 -15.73 15.91
CA LYS A 84 -7.46 -15.99 17.33
C LYS A 84 -6.26 -15.65 18.22
N LYS A 85 -5.05 -16.09 17.86
CA LYS A 85 -3.83 -15.74 18.61
C LYS A 85 -3.63 -14.22 18.68
N ILE A 86 -3.83 -13.50 17.58
CA ILE A 86 -3.74 -12.03 17.58
C ILE A 86 -4.81 -11.42 18.51
N TRP A 87 -6.06 -11.90 18.41
CA TRP A 87 -7.18 -11.34 19.18
C TRP A 87 -7.07 -11.59 20.69
N GLN A 88 -6.50 -12.73 21.07
CA GLN A 88 -6.30 -13.12 22.46
C GLN A 88 -4.95 -12.62 23.02
N GLY A 89 -4.03 -12.23 22.14
CA GLY A 89 -2.67 -11.83 22.50
C GLY A 89 -1.77 -13.01 22.86
N GLU A 90 -2.02 -14.15 22.23
CA GLU A 90 -1.37 -15.45 22.48
C GLU A 90 -0.37 -15.81 21.36
N LEU A 91 0.25 -14.82 20.73
CA LEU A 91 1.38 -15.08 19.83
C LEU A 91 2.51 -15.72 20.65
N SER A 92 3.01 -16.86 20.19
CA SER A 92 4.11 -17.55 20.84
C SER A 92 5.41 -16.76 20.71
N SER A 93 6.42 -17.08 21.51
CA SER A 93 7.76 -16.46 21.37
C SER A 93 8.34 -16.66 19.96
N ALA A 94 8.07 -17.81 19.32
CA ALA A 94 8.48 -18.06 17.94
C ALA A 94 7.73 -17.18 16.92
N ASP A 95 6.43 -16.94 17.15
CA ASP A 95 5.64 -16.02 16.32
C ASP A 95 6.18 -14.59 16.44
N ILE A 96 6.47 -14.12 17.67
CA ILE A 96 7.02 -12.78 17.92
C ILE A 96 8.43 -12.64 17.35
N HIS A 97 9.27 -13.67 17.46
CA HIS A 97 10.61 -13.65 16.88
C HIS A 97 10.57 -13.51 15.36
N ARG A 98 9.67 -14.27 14.69
CA ARG A 98 9.48 -14.16 13.24
C ARG A 98 8.89 -12.81 12.82
N LEU A 99 7.99 -12.25 13.63
CA LEU A 99 7.39 -10.93 13.41
C LEU A 99 8.41 -9.79 13.49
N GLU A 100 9.51 -9.98 14.23
CA GLU A 100 10.60 -9.03 14.44
C GLU A 100 10.20 -7.68 15.07
N ILE A 101 8.95 -7.53 15.50
CA ILE A 101 8.48 -6.44 16.36
C ILE A 101 7.82 -7.02 17.62
N PRO A 102 7.92 -6.34 18.77
CA PRO A 102 7.19 -6.74 19.97
C PRO A 102 5.69 -6.72 19.69
N PHE A 103 4.97 -7.73 20.15
CA PHE A 103 3.52 -7.76 20.04
C PHE A 103 2.85 -7.09 21.24
N SER A 104 1.84 -6.27 20.97
CA SER A 104 1.01 -5.62 22.00
C SER A 104 -0.41 -5.34 21.45
N PRO A 105 -1.39 -5.04 22.32
CA PRO A 105 -2.72 -4.61 21.88
C PRO A 105 -2.69 -3.41 20.91
N GLU A 106 -1.75 -2.48 21.09
CA GLU A 106 -1.54 -1.32 20.22
C GLU A 106 -1.01 -1.73 18.84
N ILE A 107 -0.10 -2.70 18.77
CA ILE A 107 0.39 -3.25 17.49
C ILE A 107 -0.72 -4.00 16.75
N ARG A 108 -1.56 -4.72 17.48
CA ARG A 108 -2.79 -5.31 16.91
C ARG A 108 -3.73 -4.24 16.36
N GLU A 109 -4.03 -3.21 17.14
CA GLU A 109 -4.92 -2.13 16.70
C GLU A 109 -4.37 -1.43 15.46
N PHE A 110 -3.07 -1.12 15.46
CA PHE A 110 -2.35 -0.59 14.32
C PHE A 110 -2.51 -1.45 13.06
N ALA A 111 -2.31 -2.77 13.17
CA ALA A 111 -2.44 -3.67 12.03
C ALA A 111 -3.88 -3.72 11.50
N ILE A 112 -4.88 -3.79 12.39
CA ILE A 112 -6.30 -3.82 12.00
C ILE A 112 -6.73 -2.51 11.30
N LEU A 113 -6.28 -1.37 11.83
CA LEU A 113 -6.51 -0.05 11.22
C LEU A 113 -5.76 0.10 9.90
N THR A 114 -4.61 -0.55 9.75
CA THR A 114 -3.86 -0.54 8.49
C THR A 114 -4.62 -1.29 7.40
N VAL A 115 -5.12 -2.49 7.71
CA VAL A 115 -5.95 -3.26 6.78
C VAL A 115 -7.21 -2.50 6.37
N GLY A 116 -7.95 -1.94 7.34
CA GLY A 116 -9.14 -1.14 7.05
C GLY A 116 -8.84 0.13 6.25
N GLY A 117 -7.62 0.68 6.40
CA GLY A 117 -7.15 1.84 5.67
C GLY A 117 -6.90 1.54 4.20
N THR A 118 -6.23 0.41 3.93
CA THR A 118 -5.95 -0.05 2.56
C THR A 118 -7.23 -0.45 1.83
N ILE A 119 -8.21 -1.04 2.52
CA ILE A 119 -9.57 -1.23 1.96
C ILE A 119 -10.17 0.11 1.53
N GLN A 120 -10.24 1.10 2.43
CA GLN A 120 -10.83 2.40 2.11
C GLN A 120 -10.08 3.14 0.99
N ALA A 121 -8.75 2.99 0.92
CA ALA A 121 -7.94 3.54 -0.16
C ALA A 121 -8.29 2.92 -1.51
N ALA A 122 -8.45 1.60 -1.56
CA ALA A 122 -8.88 0.90 -2.77
C ALA A 122 -10.29 1.31 -3.19
N GLU A 123 -11.23 1.43 -2.24
CA GLU A 123 -12.58 1.93 -2.52
C GLU A 123 -12.58 3.37 -3.05
N TRP A 124 -11.71 4.23 -2.51
CA TRP A 124 -11.53 5.59 -2.99
C TRP A 124 -10.91 5.62 -4.38
N ALA A 125 -9.88 4.82 -4.63
CA ALA A 125 -9.21 4.72 -5.92
C ALA A 125 -10.16 4.22 -7.01
N LEU A 126 -11.04 3.25 -6.73
CA LEU A 126 -12.05 2.80 -7.68
C LEU A 126 -13.03 3.92 -8.08
N LYS A 127 -13.33 4.86 -7.16
CA LYS A 127 -14.24 5.99 -7.43
C LYS A 127 -13.55 7.16 -8.15
N THR A 128 -12.31 7.46 -7.78
CA THR A 128 -11.62 8.71 -8.17
C THR A 128 -10.43 8.51 -9.09
N GLY A 129 -9.99 7.26 -9.22
CA GLY A 129 -8.86 6.76 -9.99
C GLY A 129 -7.54 6.69 -9.24
N ILE A 130 -7.41 7.30 -8.05
CA ILE A 130 -6.16 7.24 -7.26
C ILE A 130 -6.38 7.53 -5.77
N ALA A 131 -5.68 6.80 -4.91
CA ALA A 131 -5.61 7.06 -3.47
C ALA A 131 -4.22 6.75 -2.92
N VAL A 132 -3.86 7.40 -1.81
CA VAL A 132 -2.69 7.08 -1.00
C VAL A 132 -3.18 6.62 0.37
N HIS A 133 -2.62 5.54 0.90
CA HIS A 133 -2.74 5.22 2.32
C HIS A 133 -1.38 5.32 2.98
N ILE A 134 -1.22 6.29 3.88
CA ILE A 134 0.10 6.64 4.42
C ILE A 134 0.69 5.61 5.39
N GLY A 135 -0.08 4.58 5.77
CA GLY A 135 0.33 3.58 6.75
C GLY A 135 0.27 2.14 6.24
N GLY A 136 0.06 1.90 4.94
CA GLY A 136 -0.09 0.54 4.40
C GLY A 136 1.15 0.00 3.70
N GLY A 137 1.04 -1.24 3.19
CA GLY A 137 2.10 -1.94 2.44
C GLY A 137 2.79 -3.05 3.23
N PHE A 138 2.05 -3.81 4.04
CA PHE A 138 2.61 -4.88 4.88
C PHE A 138 2.64 -6.22 4.14
N HIS A 139 3.58 -6.34 3.21
CA HIS A 139 3.66 -7.41 2.23
C HIS A 139 4.21 -8.77 2.71
N HIS A 140 4.84 -8.84 3.88
CA HIS A 140 5.47 -10.07 4.38
C HIS A 140 4.51 -10.99 5.14
N ALA A 141 3.34 -10.51 5.57
CA ALA A 141 2.41 -11.34 6.35
C ALA A 141 1.81 -12.47 5.50
N PHE A 142 1.81 -13.68 6.05
CA PHE A 142 1.25 -14.91 5.48
C PHE A 142 -0.17 -15.17 6.00
N PRO A 143 -0.90 -16.13 5.42
CA PRO A 143 -2.20 -16.55 5.95
C PRO A 143 -2.16 -16.99 7.42
N ASP A 144 -1.10 -17.66 7.86
CA ASP A 144 -1.04 -18.34 9.15
C ASP A 144 -0.03 -17.75 10.15
N HIS A 145 0.73 -16.73 9.75
CA HIS A 145 1.67 -16.03 10.62
C HIS A 145 2.02 -14.63 10.09
N GLY A 146 2.57 -13.80 10.96
CA GLY A 146 3.21 -12.53 10.61
C GLY A 146 4.72 -12.66 10.62
N GLU A 147 5.39 -11.86 9.82
CA GLU A 147 6.85 -11.82 9.72
C GLU A 147 7.35 -10.52 9.09
N GLY A 148 8.65 -10.19 9.25
CA GLY A 148 9.26 -9.01 8.65
C GLY A 148 8.49 -7.71 8.97
N PHE A 149 8.16 -7.50 10.24
CA PHE A 149 7.34 -6.40 10.75
C PHE A 149 5.86 -6.40 10.31
N CYS A 150 5.44 -7.37 9.49
CA CYS A 150 4.08 -7.46 8.94
C CYS A 150 3.23 -8.45 9.72
N LEU A 151 2.30 -7.93 10.55
CA LEU A 151 1.35 -8.76 11.29
C LEU A 151 0.19 -9.25 10.41
N LEU A 152 -0.33 -8.40 9.52
CA LEU A 152 -1.47 -8.69 8.64
C LEU A 152 -1.17 -8.15 7.23
N ASN A 153 -1.67 -8.82 6.20
CA ASN A 153 -1.46 -8.44 4.80
C ASN A 153 -2.62 -7.57 4.31
N ASP A 154 -2.43 -6.25 4.35
CA ASP A 154 -3.47 -5.26 4.08
C ASP A 154 -3.94 -5.26 2.63
N MET A 155 -3.02 -5.43 1.68
CA MET A 155 -3.32 -5.49 0.24
C MET A 155 -4.07 -6.76 -0.13
N ALA A 156 -3.68 -7.90 0.44
CA ALA A 156 -4.34 -9.16 0.17
C ALA A 156 -5.78 -9.14 0.68
N VAL A 157 -6.01 -8.64 1.90
CA VAL A 157 -7.36 -8.54 2.45
C VAL A 157 -8.22 -7.56 1.63
N ALA A 158 -7.68 -6.42 1.23
CA ALA A 158 -8.40 -5.48 0.36
C ALA A 158 -8.75 -6.09 -1.00
N THR A 159 -7.83 -6.84 -1.60
CA THR A 159 -8.03 -7.56 -2.86
C THR A 159 -9.16 -8.58 -2.75
N GLU A 160 -9.10 -9.49 -1.78
CA GLU A 160 -10.11 -10.53 -1.59
C GLU A 160 -11.49 -9.96 -1.25
N LYS A 161 -11.54 -8.90 -0.44
CA LYS A 161 -12.80 -8.20 -0.14
C LYS A 161 -13.46 -7.65 -1.41
N LEU A 162 -12.72 -6.87 -2.19
CA LEU A 162 -13.26 -6.22 -3.38
C LEU A 162 -13.60 -7.22 -4.48
N ARG A 163 -12.85 -8.32 -4.59
CA ARG A 163 -13.16 -9.45 -5.48
C ARG A 163 -14.47 -10.13 -5.08
N ARG A 164 -14.66 -10.45 -3.80
CA ARG A 164 -15.92 -11.04 -3.30
C ARG A 164 -17.13 -10.14 -3.50
N GLU A 165 -16.93 -8.82 -3.43
CA GLU A 165 -17.96 -7.83 -3.75
C GLU A 165 -18.17 -7.59 -5.25
N GLN A 166 -17.44 -8.30 -6.13
CA GLN A 166 -17.50 -8.16 -7.59
C GLN A 166 -17.19 -6.74 -8.07
N ARG A 167 -16.35 -6.01 -7.32
CA ARG A 167 -15.96 -4.63 -7.65
C ARG A 167 -14.70 -4.56 -8.52
N ILE A 168 -13.93 -5.64 -8.54
CA ILE A 168 -12.72 -5.81 -9.32
C ILE A 168 -12.66 -7.26 -9.81
N GLU A 169 -12.00 -7.47 -10.93
CA GLU A 169 -11.77 -8.79 -11.51
C GLU A 169 -10.30 -9.18 -11.54
N LYS A 170 -9.41 -8.25 -11.92
CA LYS A 170 -7.97 -8.49 -12.07
C LYS A 170 -7.20 -7.45 -11.29
N VAL A 171 -6.31 -7.90 -10.41
CA VAL A 171 -5.52 -7.02 -9.54
C VAL A 171 -4.04 -7.18 -9.83
N MET A 172 -3.33 -6.08 -9.97
CA MET A 172 -1.88 -6.09 -10.03
C MET A 172 -1.31 -5.51 -8.73
N ILE A 173 -0.35 -6.21 -8.14
CA ILE A 173 0.44 -5.72 -7.01
C ILE A 173 1.85 -5.48 -7.54
N VAL A 174 2.24 -4.21 -7.59
CA VAL A 174 3.57 -3.74 -7.97
C VAL A 174 4.32 -3.44 -6.70
N ASP A 175 5.21 -4.36 -6.34
CA ASP A 175 6.01 -4.31 -5.13
C ASP A 175 7.44 -3.85 -5.43
N LEU A 176 7.72 -2.59 -5.09
CA LEU A 176 9.03 -1.96 -5.28
C LEU A 176 9.67 -1.59 -3.93
N ASP A 177 9.24 -2.26 -2.86
CA ASP A 177 10.02 -2.40 -1.62
C ASP A 177 11.33 -3.14 -1.93
N VAL A 178 12.40 -2.84 -1.18
CA VAL A 178 13.70 -3.50 -1.41
C VAL A 178 13.65 -4.98 -1.04
N HIS A 179 12.79 -5.36 -0.11
CA HIS A 179 12.58 -6.74 0.31
C HIS A 179 11.54 -7.41 -0.57
N GLN A 180 11.67 -8.73 -0.73
CA GLN A 180 10.69 -9.47 -1.52
C GLN A 180 9.39 -9.66 -0.72
N GLY A 181 8.25 -9.26 -1.29
CA GLY A 181 6.91 -9.42 -0.72
C GLY A 181 6.40 -10.86 -0.67
N ASN A 182 7.12 -11.71 0.05
CA ASN A 182 6.92 -13.15 0.12
C ASN A 182 5.56 -13.59 0.66
N GLY A 183 5.01 -12.89 1.65
CA GLY A 183 3.66 -13.16 2.15
C GLY A 183 2.62 -12.95 1.06
N THR A 184 2.70 -11.83 0.35
CA THR A 184 1.83 -11.51 -0.79
C THR A 184 1.99 -12.52 -1.94
N ALA A 185 3.23 -12.89 -2.27
CA ALA A 185 3.51 -13.90 -3.29
C ALA A 185 2.92 -15.27 -2.90
N ALA A 186 3.03 -15.67 -1.63
CA ALA A 186 2.47 -16.93 -1.13
C ALA A 186 0.95 -16.95 -1.16
N ILE A 187 0.29 -15.87 -0.73
CA ILE A 187 -1.17 -15.75 -0.69
C ILE A 187 -1.77 -15.93 -2.09
N PHE A 188 -1.13 -15.35 -3.10
CA PHE A 188 -1.65 -15.35 -4.48
C PHE A 188 -0.98 -16.37 -5.40
N ALA A 189 -0.21 -17.32 -4.85
CA ALA A 189 0.47 -18.34 -5.63
C ALA A 189 -0.51 -19.10 -6.54
N GLY A 190 -0.20 -19.17 -7.84
CA GLY A 190 -1.00 -19.88 -8.84
C GLY A 190 -2.29 -19.18 -9.29
N ARG A 191 -2.67 -18.05 -8.69
CA ARG A 191 -3.86 -17.28 -9.09
C ARG A 191 -3.64 -16.60 -10.44
N GLN A 192 -4.67 -16.60 -11.28
CA GLN A 192 -4.65 -15.96 -12.62
C GLN A 192 -5.33 -14.59 -12.62
N ASP A 193 -6.06 -14.27 -11.54
CA ASP A 193 -6.76 -13.00 -11.33
C ASP A 193 -5.94 -11.99 -10.50
N VAL A 194 -4.77 -12.40 -9.99
CA VAL A 194 -3.84 -11.52 -9.28
C VAL A 194 -2.45 -11.68 -9.86
N PHE A 195 -1.84 -10.56 -10.27
CA PHE A 195 -0.46 -10.51 -10.77
C PHE A 195 0.43 -9.86 -9.72
N THR A 196 1.39 -10.61 -9.17
CA THR A 196 2.40 -10.08 -8.25
C THR A 196 3.70 -9.82 -9.01
N PHE A 197 4.08 -8.55 -9.10
CA PHE A 197 5.36 -8.11 -9.68
C PHE A 197 6.24 -7.57 -8.56
N SER A 198 7.42 -8.15 -8.39
CA SER A 198 8.39 -7.70 -7.38
C SER A 198 9.74 -7.39 -8.04
N LEU A 199 10.27 -6.19 -7.78
CA LEU A 199 11.63 -5.79 -8.12
C LEU A 199 12.37 -5.51 -6.81
N HIS A 200 13.20 -6.46 -6.39
CA HIS A 200 13.77 -6.49 -5.04
C HIS A 200 15.24 -6.91 -5.05
N GLN A 201 15.90 -6.72 -3.93
CA GLN A 201 17.27 -7.18 -3.74
C GLN A 201 17.31 -8.68 -3.35
N MET A 202 18.13 -9.45 -4.05
CA MET A 202 18.17 -10.92 -3.95
C MET A 202 18.85 -11.43 -2.69
N ASP A 203 19.89 -10.74 -2.24
CA ASP A 203 20.81 -11.15 -1.18
C ASP A 203 20.44 -10.61 0.21
N ILE A 204 19.18 -10.18 0.40
CA ILE A 204 18.61 -9.76 1.69
C ILE A 204 17.30 -10.48 2.01
N TYR A 205 16.59 -10.05 3.05
CA TYR A 205 15.35 -10.68 3.52
C TYR A 205 14.26 -10.77 2.44
N PRO A 206 13.47 -11.86 2.42
CA PRO A 206 13.69 -13.11 3.16
C PRO A 206 14.80 -13.94 2.51
N ALA A 207 15.54 -14.72 3.31
CA ALA A 207 16.62 -15.56 2.79
C ALA A 207 16.13 -16.54 1.70
N GLN A 208 14.91 -17.09 1.86
CA GLN A 208 14.24 -17.89 0.84
C GLN A 208 13.15 -17.04 0.19
N LYS A 209 13.31 -16.79 -1.11
CA LYS A 209 12.35 -16.02 -1.90
C LYS A 209 11.14 -16.89 -2.26
N THR A 210 9.94 -16.37 -2.04
CA THR A 210 8.70 -17.01 -2.53
C THR A 210 8.47 -16.59 -3.97
N LYS A 211 8.07 -17.51 -4.86
CA LYS A 211 7.84 -17.17 -6.27
C LYS A 211 6.62 -16.24 -6.44
N SER A 212 6.84 -15.03 -6.94
CA SER A 212 5.80 -14.12 -7.44
C SER A 212 5.37 -14.51 -8.87
N THR A 213 4.39 -13.81 -9.45
CA THR A 213 4.10 -13.98 -10.88
C THR A 213 5.30 -13.56 -11.74
N LEU A 214 5.96 -12.46 -11.36
CA LEU A 214 7.22 -12.02 -11.92
C LEU A 214 8.12 -11.44 -10.82
N ASP A 215 9.28 -12.06 -10.63
CA ASP A 215 10.35 -11.54 -9.79
C ASP A 215 11.49 -11.04 -10.69
N VAL A 216 11.98 -9.84 -10.39
CA VAL A 216 13.18 -9.27 -11.01
C VAL A 216 14.17 -8.98 -9.89
N GLY A 217 15.29 -9.71 -9.91
CA GLY A 217 16.31 -9.61 -8.88
C GLY A 217 17.33 -8.52 -9.19
N LEU A 218 17.65 -7.74 -8.16
CA LEU A 218 18.80 -6.83 -8.10
C LEU A 218 19.78 -7.32 -7.04
N TRP A 219 21.01 -6.83 -7.07
CA TRP A 219 22.07 -7.19 -6.13
C TRP A 219 22.52 -5.99 -5.31
N ALA A 220 23.07 -6.25 -4.12
CA ALA A 220 23.70 -5.19 -3.33
C ALA A 220 24.69 -4.37 -4.19
N GLY A 221 24.60 -3.04 -4.08
CA GLY A 221 25.40 -2.13 -4.89
C GLY A 221 24.75 -1.67 -6.20
N ASP A 222 23.71 -2.36 -6.71
CA ASP A 222 23.01 -1.91 -7.91
C ASP A 222 22.43 -0.50 -7.72
N GLY A 223 22.70 0.36 -8.70
CA GLY A 223 22.37 1.78 -8.66
C GLY A 223 21.20 2.17 -9.56
N ASP A 224 21.02 3.49 -9.69
CA ASP A 224 19.93 4.13 -10.43
C ASP A 224 19.66 3.55 -11.82
N GLU A 225 20.70 3.34 -12.63
CA GLU A 225 20.57 2.90 -14.02
C GLU A 225 20.02 1.48 -14.12
N THR A 226 20.64 0.53 -13.44
CA THR A 226 20.19 -0.88 -13.39
C THR A 226 18.74 -0.97 -12.92
N TYR A 227 18.41 -0.28 -11.83
CA TYR A 227 17.07 -0.29 -11.24
C TYR A 227 16.00 0.26 -12.20
N LEU A 228 16.26 1.44 -12.79
CA LEU A 228 15.29 2.09 -13.67
C LEU A 228 15.18 1.38 -15.03
N GLN A 229 16.26 0.80 -15.53
CA GLN A 229 16.25 -0.01 -16.75
C GLN A 229 15.36 -1.24 -16.55
N ALA A 230 15.61 -2.01 -15.48
CA ALA A 230 14.79 -3.18 -15.15
C ALA A 230 13.30 -2.81 -15.08
N LEU A 231 12.96 -1.77 -14.34
CA LEU A 231 11.58 -1.35 -14.19
C LEU A 231 10.93 -0.91 -15.51
N THR A 232 11.64 -0.14 -16.32
CA THR A 232 11.15 0.37 -17.61
C THR A 232 10.95 -0.75 -18.63
N THR A 233 11.79 -1.78 -18.59
CA THR A 233 11.68 -2.95 -19.46
C THR A 233 10.43 -3.78 -19.15
N TYR A 234 10.13 -4.00 -17.86
CA TYR A 234 9.05 -4.93 -17.48
C TYR A 234 7.69 -4.24 -17.31
N PHE A 235 7.63 -3.11 -16.60
CA PHE A 235 6.37 -2.60 -16.06
C PHE A 235 5.30 -2.27 -17.12
N PRO A 236 5.57 -1.49 -18.18
CA PRO A 236 4.54 -1.16 -19.17
C PRO A 236 3.97 -2.41 -19.85
N ARG A 237 4.85 -3.37 -20.19
CA ARG A 237 4.46 -4.62 -20.87
C ARG A 237 3.55 -5.47 -20.00
N ILE A 238 3.94 -5.73 -18.75
CA ILE A 238 3.13 -6.60 -17.87
C ILE A 238 1.75 -6.00 -17.59
N VAL A 239 1.63 -4.67 -17.52
CA VAL A 239 0.34 -4.00 -17.35
C VAL A 239 -0.53 -4.16 -18.60
N ASP A 240 0.05 -4.01 -19.79
CA ASP A 240 -0.66 -4.15 -21.07
C ASP A 240 -1.12 -5.59 -21.33
N ASP A 241 -0.30 -6.58 -20.95
CA ASP A 241 -0.61 -8.00 -21.08
C ASP A 241 -1.69 -8.45 -20.06
N PHE A 242 -1.55 -8.05 -18.80
CA PHE A 242 -2.44 -8.51 -17.73
C PHE A 242 -3.78 -7.76 -17.70
N GLN A 243 -3.76 -6.46 -17.99
CA GLN A 243 -4.90 -5.53 -17.96
C GLN A 243 -5.65 -5.52 -16.62
N PRO A 244 -5.01 -5.08 -15.52
CA PRO A 244 -5.66 -5.02 -14.22
C PRO A 244 -6.71 -3.90 -14.17
N ASN A 245 -7.78 -4.12 -13.40
CA ASN A 245 -8.78 -3.09 -13.08
C ASN A 245 -8.57 -2.45 -11.70
N LEU A 246 -7.53 -2.89 -10.95
CA LEU A 246 -6.99 -2.20 -9.78
C LEU A 246 -5.49 -2.50 -9.67
N LEU A 247 -4.69 -1.47 -9.34
CA LEU A 247 -3.27 -1.60 -9.09
C LEU A 247 -2.92 -1.13 -7.67
N PHE A 248 -2.29 -2.00 -6.88
CA PHE A 248 -1.59 -1.62 -5.66
C PHE A 248 -0.13 -1.36 -5.99
N TYR A 249 0.38 -0.21 -5.57
CA TYR A 249 1.77 0.17 -5.73
C TYR A 249 2.41 0.37 -4.35
N LEU A 250 3.34 -0.51 -4.00
CA LEU A 250 4.18 -0.35 -2.81
C LEU A 250 5.39 0.48 -3.20
N ALA A 251 5.35 1.75 -2.81
CA ALA A 251 6.37 2.74 -3.06
C ALA A 251 7.40 2.78 -1.91
N GLY A 252 8.00 1.63 -1.62
CA GLY A 252 9.04 1.46 -0.59
C GLY A 252 10.12 2.53 -0.69
N ALA A 253 10.56 3.07 0.44
CA ALA A 253 11.69 4.01 0.47
C ALA A 253 13.04 3.30 0.69
N ASP A 254 13.01 2.01 1.02
CA ASP A 254 14.18 1.21 1.39
C ASP A 254 15.10 0.74 0.26
N PRO A 255 14.83 0.94 -1.04
CA PRO A 255 15.89 0.84 -2.05
C PRO A 255 16.91 1.99 -1.95
N PHE A 256 16.65 3.00 -1.11
CA PHE A 256 17.47 4.20 -1.00
C PHE A 256 18.90 3.89 -0.55
N VAL A 257 19.88 4.59 -1.13
CA VAL A 257 21.33 4.42 -0.89
C VAL A 257 21.76 4.50 0.58
N HIS A 258 20.99 5.19 1.44
CA HIS A 258 21.24 5.32 2.87
C HIS A 258 20.19 4.61 3.75
N ASP A 259 19.46 3.65 3.19
CA ASP A 259 18.62 2.75 3.97
C ASP A 259 19.46 1.82 4.86
N GLN A 260 18.92 1.45 6.02
CA GLN A 260 19.58 0.55 6.98
C GLN A 260 19.39 -0.93 6.65
N LEU A 261 18.30 -1.29 5.95
CA LEU A 261 17.89 -2.66 5.69
C LEU A 261 18.07 -3.08 4.22
N GLY A 262 18.25 -2.12 3.32
CA GLY A 262 18.62 -2.34 1.92
C GLY A 262 20.13 -2.21 1.65
N GLY A 263 20.59 -2.86 0.59
CA GLY A 263 21.96 -2.76 0.05
C GLY A 263 22.04 -2.07 -1.32
N LEU A 264 20.90 -1.73 -1.94
CA LEU A 264 20.84 -1.00 -3.20
C LEU A 264 21.37 0.43 -3.04
N LYS A 265 21.73 1.06 -4.16
CA LYS A 265 22.33 2.41 -4.22
C LYS A 265 21.44 3.38 -4.98
N ILE A 266 20.13 3.33 -4.72
CA ILE A 266 19.16 4.15 -5.45
C ILE A 266 19.08 5.54 -4.83
N SER A 267 19.20 6.57 -5.65
CA SER A 267 19.10 7.98 -5.23
C SER A 267 17.64 8.40 -5.05
N LYS A 268 17.39 9.47 -4.26
CA LYS A 268 16.04 10.10 -4.20
C LYS A 268 15.54 10.53 -5.60
N ALA A 269 16.45 10.90 -6.50
CA ALA A 269 16.10 11.29 -7.86
C ALA A 269 15.62 10.09 -8.70
N ALA A 270 16.25 8.92 -8.56
CA ALA A 270 15.79 7.70 -9.21
C ALA A 270 14.50 7.15 -8.58
N LEU A 271 14.33 7.20 -7.26
CA LEU A 271 13.05 6.85 -6.62
C LEU A 271 11.91 7.75 -7.11
N LYS A 272 12.17 9.04 -7.31
CA LYS A 272 11.20 9.94 -7.97
C LYS A 272 10.89 9.50 -9.41
N LYS A 273 11.88 9.09 -10.20
CA LYS A 273 11.67 8.60 -11.58
C LYS A 273 10.87 7.29 -11.61
N ARG A 274 11.16 6.37 -10.69
CA ARG A 274 10.38 5.14 -10.44
C ARG A 274 8.91 5.48 -10.19
N ASP A 275 8.65 6.38 -9.24
CA ASP A 275 7.30 6.80 -8.90
C ASP A 275 6.60 7.50 -10.08
N GLU A 276 7.33 8.32 -10.85
CA GLU A 276 6.81 8.94 -12.08
C GLU A 276 6.38 7.87 -13.09
N LEU A 277 7.23 6.87 -13.35
CA LEU A 277 6.93 5.79 -14.28
C LEU A 277 5.65 5.04 -13.85
N ILE A 278 5.61 4.53 -12.61
CA ILE A 278 4.47 3.74 -12.13
C ILE A 278 3.18 4.57 -12.14
N ILE A 279 3.21 5.76 -11.55
CA ILE A 279 2.01 6.59 -11.41
C ILE A 279 1.53 7.02 -12.80
N PHE A 280 2.37 7.60 -13.66
CA PHE A 280 1.88 8.17 -14.92
C PHE A 280 1.51 7.10 -15.96
N GLU A 281 2.21 5.96 -16.03
CA GLU A 281 1.83 4.86 -16.95
C GLU A 281 0.53 4.18 -16.52
N THR A 282 0.29 4.01 -15.21
CA THR A 282 -0.98 3.50 -14.68
C THR A 282 -2.13 4.47 -14.99
N ARG A 283 -1.88 5.78 -14.79
CA ARG A 283 -2.88 6.82 -15.05
C ARG A 283 -3.17 6.98 -16.55
N LYS A 284 -2.18 6.82 -17.43
CA LYS A 284 -2.38 6.81 -18.89
C LYS A 284 -3.36 5.71 -19.31
N ARG A 285 -3.29 4.54 -18.68
CA ARG A 285 -4.15 3.37 -18.94
C ARG A 285 -5.49 3.39 -18.20
N LYS A 286 -5.72 4.45 -17.44
CA LYS A 286 -6.93 4.66 -16.65
C LYS A 286 -7.22 3.62 -15.57
N ILE A 287 -6.17 2.98 -15.05
CA ILE A 287 -6.29 1.98 -14.01
C ILE A 287 -6.38 2.69 -12.63
N PRO A 288 -7.37 2.35 -11.80
CA PRO A 288 -7.41 2.77 -10.39
C PRO A 288 -6.12 2.39 -9.66
N LEU A 289 -5.50 3.37 -8.99
CA LEU A 289 -4.20 3.22 -8.34
C LEU A 289 -4.28 3.45 -6.83
N VAL A 290 -3.81 2.49 -6.04
CA VAL A 290 -3.59 2.64 -4.59
C VAL A 290 -2.09 2.69 -4.34
N ILE A 291 -1.62 3.75 -3.68
CA ILE A 291 -0.21 3.92 -3.32
C ILE A 291 -0.04 3.69 -1.82
N LEU A 292 0.91 2.82 -1.49
CA LEU A 292 1.25 2.43 -0.13
C LEU A 292 2.74 2.66 0.09
N PRO A 293 3.17 3.23 1.22
CA PRO A 293 4.59 3.52 1.44
C PRO A 293 5.44 2.28 1.70
N GLY A 294 4.90 1.21 2.31
CA GLY A 294 5.69 0.01 2.64
C GLY A 294 6.88 0.31 3.57
N GLY A 295 8.02 -0.33 3.29
CA GLY A 295 9.28 -0.16 3.98
C GLY A 295 9.95 1.20 3.75
N GLY A 296 11.07 1.42 4.45
CA GLY A 296 11.78 2.69 4.49
C GLY A 296 12.33 2.98 5.88
N TYR A 297 13.65 2.91 5.98
CA TYR A 297 14.42 2.81 7.21
C TYR A 297 15.75 3.56 7.12
N ALA A 298 15.80 4.65 6.34
CA ALA A 298 16.99 5.48 6.24
C ALA A 298 17.56 5.89 7.61
N TYR A 299 18.90 5.99 7.69
CA TYR A 299 19.58 6.46 8.90
C TYR A 299 19.04 7.82 9.37
N ASP A 300 18.81 8.74 8.44
CA ASP A 300 18.01 9.94 8.69
C ASP A 300 16.54 9.68 8.35
N LEU A 301 15.69 9.69 9.37
CA LEU A 301 14.25 9.55 9.24
C LEU A 301 13.64 10.54 8.22
N GLN A 302 14.22 11.74 8.10
CA GLN A 302 13.74 12.75 7.16
C GLN A 302 13.91 12.30 5.71
N ASP A 303 14.91 11.47 5.38
CA ASP A 303 15.07 10.91 4.04
C ASP A 303 13.89 10.02 3.65
N THR A 304 13.50 9.09 4.54
CA THR A 304 12.32 8.25 4.35
C THR A 304 11.06 9.08 4.17
N VAL A 305 10.87 10.11 5.01
CA VAL A 305 9.70 11.00 4.94
C VAL A 305 9.68 11.79 3.63
N ASP A 306 10.81 12.32 3.19
CA ASP A 306 10.95 13.09 1.96
C ASP A 306 10.63 12.23 0.72
N ILE A 307 11.11 10.98 0.70
CA ILE A 307 10.87 10.03 -0.39
C ILE A 307 9.37 9.74 -0.50
N HIS A 308 8.73 9.30 0.58
CA HIS A 308 7.29 9.02 0.55
C HIS A 308 6.47 10.29 0.25
N PHE A 309 6.86 11.44 0.79
CA PHE A 309 6.17 12.70 0.48
C PHE A 309 6.35 13.11 -0.99
N GLN A 310 7.50 12.79 -1.60
CA GLN A 310 7.72 12.97 -3.02
C GLN A 310 6.76 12.11 -3.86
N THR A 311 6.52 10.85 -3.47
CA THR A 311 5.49 9.99 -4.09
C THR A 311 4.10 10.63 -4.01
N ILE A 312 3.71 11.17 -2.84
CA ILE A 312 2.40 11.82 -2.66
C ILE A 312 2.26 13.09 -3.52
N LYS A 313 3.32 13.90 -3.63
CA LYS A 313 3.34 15.07 -4.53
C LYS A 313 3.08 14.66 -5.98
N LEU A 314 3.70 13.56 -6.44
CA LEU A 314 3.48 13.02 -7.78
C LEU A 314 2.06 12.48 -7.96
N ALA A 315 1.53 11.77 -6.97
CA ALA A 315 0.14 11.32 -6.96
C ALA A 315 -0.84 12.50 -7.11
N ARG A 316 -0.62 13.59 -6.36
CA ARG A 316 -1.43 14.81 -6.47
C ARG A 316 -1.29 15.48 -7.84
N LYS A 317 -0.07 15.52 -8.39
CA LYS A 317 0.20 16.06 -9.73
C LYS A 317 -0.55 15.28 -10.81
N SER A 318 -0.59 13.95 -10.72
CA SER A 318 -1.25 13.09 -11.70
C SER A 318 -2.77 13.28 -11.72
N THR A 319 -3.38 13.70 -10.61
CA THR A 319 -4.82 13.95 -10.59
C THR A 319 -5.22 15.17 -11.41
N ARG A 320 -4.39 16.23 -11.42
CA ARG A 320 -4.61 17.44 -12.23
C ARG A 320 -4.56 17.13 -13.74
N GLN A 321 -3.60 16.31 -14.17
CA GLN A 321 -3.44 15.93 -15.57
C GLN A 321 -4.60 15.06 -16.07
N TRP A 322 -5.11 14.17 -15.20
CA TRP A 322 -6.27 13.35 -15.50
C TRP A 322 -7.53 14.18 -15.78
N SER A 323 -7.79 15.21 -14.97
CA SER A 323 -8.94 16.10 -15.18
C SER A 323 -8.82 16.91 -16.49
N LEU A 324 -7.60 17.25 -16.93
CA LEU A 324 -7.36 17.99 -18.18
C LEU A 324 -7.55 17.12 -19.43
N LEU A 325 -7.10 15.86 -19.41
CA LEU A 325 -7.28 14.92 -20.53
C LEU A 325 -8.76 14.66 -20.83
N ARG A 326 -9.63 14.66 -19.81
CA ARG A 326 -11.08 14.50 -20.00
C ARG A 326 -11.73 15.72 -20.67
N LYS A 327 -11.34 16.96 -20.31
CA LYS A 327 -11.89 18.19 -20.90
C LYS A 327 -11.63 18.32 -22.40
N LYS A 328 -10.53 17.74 -22.92
CA LYS A 328 -10.20 17.74 -24.35
C LYS A 328 -11.00 16.72 -25.17
N LEU A 329 -11.43 15.61 -24.57
CA LEU A 329 -12.15 14.53 -25.26
C LEU A 329 -13.68 14.68 -25.18
N PHE A 330 -14.17 15.39 -24.16
CA PHE A 330 -15.58 15.74 -24.00
C PHE A 330 -15.68 17.20 -23.58
N PRO A 331 -15.59 18.17 -24.53
CA PRO A 331 -15.96 19.53 -24.23
C PRO A 331 -17.44 19.48 -23.82
N PHE A 332 -17.75 19.88 -22.59
CA PHE A 332 -19.13 20.04 -22.14
C PHE A 332 -19.88 20.90 -23.18
N LYS A 333 -20.96 20.35 -23.75
CA LYS A 333 -22.03 21.13 -24.36
C LYS A 333 -23.00 21.56 -23.28
#